data_AF-A0A921DX64-F1
#
_entry.id   AF-A0A921DX64-F1
#
_cell.length_a   1.000
_cell.length_b   1.000
_cell.length_c   1.000
_cell.angle_alpha   90.00
_cell.angle_beta   90.00
_cell.angle_gamma   90.00
#
_symmetry.space_group_name_H-M   'P 1'
#
loop_
_entity.id
_entity.type
_entity.pdbx_description
1 polymer ?
#
loop_
_entity_poly.entity_id
_entity_poly.type
_entity_poly.pdbx_seq_one_letter_code
_entity_poly.pdbx_strand_id
1 'polypeptide(L)' 'MDINPDISLIIDKLTPYQISQALDISLDDATALIAGKLKLEELDENTSRLLIDLNDKLGS' A
#
# COMPACT_ATOMS: atom_id res chain seq x y z
N MET A 1 5.29 3.57 19.52
CA MET A 1 6.14 3.47 18.33
C MET A 1 5.20 3.61 17.16
N ASP A 2 5.15 4.79 16.55
CA ASP A 2 4.43 5.01 15.30
C ASP A 2 5.20 4.28 14.21
N ILE A 3 4.85 3.02 14.00
CA ILE A 3 5.31 2.26 12.85
C ILE A 3 4.46 2.77 11.71
N ASN A 4 4.86 3.88 11.09
CA ASN A 4 4.33 4.24 9.78
C ASN A 4 5.19 3.43 8.80
N PRO A 5 4.73 2.26 8.33
CA PRO A 5 5.53 1.42 7.45
C PRO A 5 5.91 2.23 6.23
N ASP A 6 7.20 2.22 5.91
CA ASP A 6 7.73 2.91 4.74
C ASP A 6 7.32 2.15 3.48
N ILE A 7 6.17 2.52 2.93
CA ILE A 7 5.59 1.92 1.71
C ILE A 7 6.23 2.47 0.43
N SER A 8 7.33 3.22 0.53
CA SER A 8 8.01 3.80 -0.64
C SER A 8 8.45 2.73 -1.64
N LEU A 9 8.80 1.51 -1.20
CA LEU A 9 9.14 0.41 -2.09
C LEU A 9 7.96 -0.05 -2.94
N ILE A 10 6.76 -0.07 -2.37
CA ILE A 10 5.53 -0.40 -3.11
C ILE A 10 5.25 0.67 -4.15
N ILE A 11 5.34 1.94 -3.76
CA ILE A 11 5.08 3.09 -4.64
C ILE A 11 6.07 3.12 -5.82
N ASP A 12 7.33 2.75 -5.59
CA ASP A 12 8.39 2.77 -6.60
C ASP A 12 8.36 1.55 -7.53
N LYS A 13 7.98 0.37 -7.02
CA LYS A 13 8.08 -0.90 -7.77
C LYS A 13 6.77 -1.36 -8.39
N LEU A 14 5.62 -0.95 -7.86
CA LEU A 14 4.32 -1.47 -8.29
C LEU A 14 3.46 -0.39 -8.95
N THR A 15 2.72 -0.83 -9.96
CA THR A 15 1.67 -0.02 -10.59
C THR A 15 0.41 -0.01 -9.72
N PRO A 16 -0.47 1.02 -9.85
CA PRO A 16 -1.74 1.05 -9.14
C PRO A 16 -2.58 -0.22 -9.35
N TYR A 17 -2.52 -0.80 -10.54
CA TYR A 17 -3.22 -2.04 -10.87
C TYR A 17 -2.70 -3.26 -10.09
N GLN A 18 -1.38 -3.36 -9.90
CA GLN A 18 -0.79 -4.44 -9.11
C GLN A 18 -1.11 -4.29 -7.63
N ILE A 19 -1.11 -3.05 -7.13
CA ILE A 19 -1.50 -2.74 -5.75
C ILE A 19 -2.98 -3.08 -5.53
N SER A 20 -3.87 -2.66 -6.44
CA SER A 20 -5.30 -2.93 -6.33
C SER A 20 -5.59 -4.43 -6.26
N GLN A 21 -4.88 -5.24 -7.07
CA GLN A 21 -4.97 -6.69 -7.05
C GLN A 21 -4.38 -7.31 -5.77
N ALA A 22 -3.26 -6.78 -5.26
CA ALA A 22 -2.59 -7.33 -4.09
C ALA A 22 -3.32 -7.03 -2.78
N LEU A 23 -3.99 -5.88 -2.71
CA LEU A 23 -4.66 -5.39 -1.51
C LEU A 23 -6.18 -5.56 -1.55
N ASP A 24 -6.71 -6.05 -2.66
CA ASP A 24 -8.16 -6.15 -2.92
C ASP A 24 -8.90 -4.82 -2.72
N ILE A 25 -8.31 -3.73 -3.23
CA ILE A 25 -8.87 -2.36 -3.19
C ILE A 25 -9.21 -1.87 -4.59
N SER A 26 -9.91 -0.75 -4.69
CA SER A 26 -10.21 -0.14 -5.98
C SER A 26 -8.94 0.43 -6.64
N LEU A 27 -8.94 0.52 -7.97
CA LEU A 27 -7.84 1.15 -8.72
C LEU A 27 -7.68 2.63 -8.34
N ASP A 28 -8.78 3.30 -7.99
CA ASP A 28 -8.78 4.69 -7.57
C ASP A 28 -8.10 4.85 -6.20
N ASP A 29 -8.38 3.96 -5.25
CA ASP A 29 -7.73 3.94 -3.93
C ASP A 29 -6.24 3.62 -4.07
N ALA A 30 -5.88 2.64 -4.90
CA ALA A 30 -4.48 2.33 -5.18
C ALA A 30 -3.74 3.50 -5.84
N THR A 31 -4.41 4.23 -6.74
CA THR A 31 -3.86 5.45 -7.36
C THR A 31 -3.71 6.57 -6.33
N ALA A 32 -4.68 6.74 -5.44
CA ALA A 32 -4.63 7.70 -4.35
C ALA A 32 -3.51 7.39 -3.35
N LEU A 33 -3.26 6.10 -3.07
CA LEU A 33 -2.17 5.62 -2.22
C LEU A 33 -0.80 5.98 -2.82
N ILE A 34 -0.57 5.66 -4.11
CA ILE A 34 0.66 6.03 -4.83
C ILE A 34 0.86 7.55 -4.87
N ALA A 35 -0.23 8.29 -5.06
CA ALA A 35 -0.20 9.75 -5.09
C ALA A 35 -0.02 10.39 -3.70
N GLY A 36 0.06 9.60 -2.62
CA GLY A 36 0.13 10.08 -1.24
C GLY A 36 -1.13 10.83 -0.77
N LYS A 37 -2.25 10.65 -1.48
CA LYS A 37 -3.56 11.23 -1.17
C LYS A 37 -4.38 10.38 -0.20
N LEU A 38 -4.05 9.09 -0.11
CA LEU A 38 -4.65 8.15 0.82
C LEU A 38 -3.60 7.73 1.84
N LYS A 39 -3.87 7.98 3.12
CA LYS A 39 -2.97 7.56 4.20
C LYS A 39 -3.30 6.15 4.64
N LEU A 40 -2.29 5.47 5.17
CA LEU A 40 -2.42 4.16 5.82
C LEU A 40 -3.48 4.13 6.92
N GLU A 41 -3.59 5.22 7.66
CA GLU A 41 -4.56 5.40 8.75
C GLU A 41 -6.02 5.41 8.25
N GLU A 42 -6.23 5.70 6.97
CA GLU A 42 -7.54 5.74 6.32
C GLU A 42 -7.93 4.38 5.71
N LEU A 43 -6.97 3.45 5.62
CA LEU A 43 -7.21 2.08 5.19
C LEU A 43 -7.74 1.25 6.34
N ASP A 44 -8.51 0.21 6.02
CA ASP A 44 -8.89 -0.77 7.04
C ASP A 44 -7.67 -1.56 7.54
N GLU A 45 -7.82 -2.20 8.70
CA GLU A 45 -6.74 -2.94 9.35
C GLU A 45 -6.23 -4.10 8.48
N ASN A 46 -7.11 -4.73 7.70
CA ASN A 46 -6.76 -5.85 6.83
C ASN A 46 -5.92 -5.38 5.64
N THR A 47 -6.34 -4.33 4.95
CA THR A 47 -5.60 -3.70 3.85
C THR A 47 -4.25 -3.19 4.34
N SER A 48 -4.19 -2.58 5.53
CA SER A 48 -2.94 -2.10 6.13
C SER A 48 -1.94 -3.23 6.37
N ARG A 49 -2.41 -4.38 6.87
CA ARG A 49 -1.57 -5.58 7.04
C ARG A 49 -1.09 -6.13 5.71
N LEU A 50 -1.97 -6.25 4.71
CA LEU A 50 -1.60 -6.71 3.37
C LEU A 50 -0.55 -5.81 2.73
N LEU A 51 -0.64 -4.50 2.96
CA LEU A 51 0.33 -3.54 2.45
C LEU A 51 1.69 -3.69 3.13
N ILE A 52 1.72 -3.92 4.44
CA ILE A 52 2.98 -4.21 5.16
C ILE A 52 3.62 -5.50 4.63
N ASP A 53 2.83 -6.57 4.51
CA ASP A 53 3.31 -7.87 3.99
C ASP A 53 3.84 -7.75 2.55
N LEU A 54 3.19 -6.94 1.72
CA LEU A 54 3.61 -6.67 0.36
C LEU A 54 4.94 -5.89 0.34
N ASN A 55 5.10 -4.92 1.25
CA ASN A 55 6.30 -4.10 1.36
C ASN A 55 7.50 -4.94 1.79
N ASP A 56 7.32 -5.79 2.79
CA ASP A 56 8.34 -6.72 3.29
C ASP A 56 8.79 -7.70 2.20
N LYS A 57 7.86 -8.21 1.38
CA LYS A 57 8.19 -9.06 0.22
C LYS A 57 9.00 -8.35 -0.87
N LEU A 58 8.89 -7.02 -0.98
CA LEU A 58 9.64 -6.23 -1.97
C LEU A 58 11.01 -5.76 -1.47
N GLY A 59 11.19 -5.70 -0.15
CA GLY A 59 12.44 -5.34 0.53
C GLY A 59 13.33 -6.54 0.88
N SER A 60 12.77 -7.75 0.94
CA SER A 60 13.50 -9.02 1.08
C SER A 60 14.12 -9.50 -0.24
#